data_AF-A0A7X8MQ41-F1
#
_entry.id   AF-A0A7X8MQ41-F1
#
_cell.length_a   1.000
_cell.length_b   1.000
_cell.length_c   1.000
_cell.angle_alpha   90.00
_cell.angle_beta   90.00
_cell.angle_gamma   90.00
#
_symmetry.space_group_name_H-M   'P 1'
#
loop_
_entity.id
_entity.type
_entity.pdbx_description
1 polymer ?
#
loop_
_entity_poly.entity_id
_entity_poly.type
_entity_poly.pdbx_seq_one_letter_code
_entity_poly.pdbx_strand_id
1 'polypeptide(L)'
;MIIDEWFRKKKSNETVERILRLLKEASKIDKDFQVFCSGSHKYKLNECASGEDVAKFEKRYNITLPDDYKIFLTQMGNGGAGPYYGMYPLKFEKCCHEYEYASRPCKLFPHMKLEDWKAVLRDYDNMDDDATDEEYDRLYNQVWL
;
A
#
# COMPACT_ATOMS: atom_id res chain seq x y z
N MET A 1 -15.65 -19.80 -14.71
CA MET A 1 -16.07 -18.40 -14.91
C MET A 1 -17.23 -17.91 -14.02
N ILE A 2 -17.81 -18.72 -13.10
CA ILE A 2 -18.85 -18.25 -12.16
C ILE A 2 -18.32 -18.04 -10.72
N ILE A 3 -17.17 -18.64 -10.41
CA ILE A 3 -16.60 -18.67 -9.05
C ILE A 3 -15.95 -17.31 -8.69
N ASP A 4 -15.22 -16.69 -9.62
CA ASP A 4 -14.54 -15.40 -9.36
C ASP A 4 -15.50 -14.23 -9.14
N GLU A 5 -16.62 -14.19 -9.89
CA GLU A 5 -17.60 -13.12 -9.77
C GLU A 5 -18.36 -13.18 -8.44
N TRP A 6 -18.59 -14.40 -7.92
CA TRP A 6 -19.24 -14.63 -6.63
C TRP A 6 -18.32 -14.27 -5.45
N PHE A 7 -17.01 -14.53 -5.56
CA PHE A 7 -16.02 -14.09 -4.56
C PHE A 7 -15.80 -12.57 -4.53
N ARG A 8 -15.89 -11.90 -5.69
CA ARG A 8 -15.64 -10.45 -5.83
C ARG A 8 -16.82 -9.59 -5.35
N LYS A 9 -18.07 -10.03 -5.52
CA LYS A 9 -19.28 -9.25 -5.15
C LYS A 9 -19.72 -9.37 -3.69
N LYS A 10 -19.45 -10.50 -3.02
CA LYS A 10 -19.90 -10.76 -1.64
C LYS A 10 -18.88 -10.36 -0.57
N LYS A 11 -17.58 -10.31 -0.90
CA LYS A 11 -16.50 -9.99 0.06
C LYS A 11 -16.46 -8.53 0.51
N SER A 12 -16.92 -7.56 -0.29
CA SER A 12 -16.60 -6.15 -0.02
C SER A 12 -17.25 -5.63 1.26
N ASN A 13 -18.56 -5.78 1.42
CA ASN A 13 -19.28 -5.14 2.53
C ASN A 13 -18.98 -5.81 3.87
N GLU A 14 -19.00 -7.15 3.94
CA GLU A 14 -18.65 -7.88 5.17
C GLU A 14 -17.20 -7.62 5.60
N THR A 15 -16.27 -7.50 4.65
CA THR A 15 -14.87 -7.18 4.95
C THR A 15 -14.69 -5.74 5.41
N VAL A 16 -15.34 -4.78 4.75
CA VAL A 16 -15.38 -3.36 5.16
C VAL A 16 -15.89 -3.26 6.60
N GLU A 17 -17.06 -3.82 6.88
CA GLU A 17 -17.66 -3.79 8.21
C GLU A 17 -16.76 -4.47 9.26
N ARG A 18 -16.14 -5.60 8.90
CA ARG A 18 -15.21 -6.30 9.80
C ARG A 18 -13.99 -5.45 10.13
N ILE A 19 -13.37 -4.81 9.15
CA ILE A 19 -12.17 -3.98 9.36
C ILE A 19 -12.52 -2.74 10.20
N LEU A 20 -13.61 -2.04 9.86
CA LEU A 20 -14.06 -0.87 10.62
C LEU A 20 -14.39 -1.22 12.08
N ARG A 21 -15.03 -2.38 12.30
CA ARG A 21 -15.28 -2.91 13.65
C ARG A 21 -13.97 -3.21 14.39
N LEU A 22 -13.02 -3.88 13.74
CA LEU A 22 -11.74 -4.22 14.36
C LEU A 22 -10.93 -2.98 14.75
N LEU A 23 -10.90 -1.94 13.92
CA LEU A 23 -10.24 -0.68 14.24
C LEU A 23 -10.88 0.00 15.46
N LYS A 24 -12.22 -0.01 15.53
CA LYS A 24 -12.95 0.51 16.69
C LYS A 24 -12.63 -0.26 17.96
N GLU A 25 -12.62 -1.59 17.91
CA GLU A 25 -12.26 -2.41 19.08
C GLU A 25 -10.79 -2.21 19.48
N ALA A 26 -9.87 -2.14 18.51
CA ALA A 26 -8.46 -1.85 18.78
C ALA A 26 -8.29 -0.50 19.49
N SER A 27 -9.01 0.55 19.05
CA SER A 27 -8.98 1.87 19.69
C SER A 27 -9.46 1.88 21.14
N LYS A 28 -10.32 0.93 21.52
CA LYS A 28 -10.83 0.79 22.91
C LYS A 28 -9.88 0.02 23.80
N ILE A 29 -9.10 -0.90 23.22
CA ILE A 29 -8.11 -1.73 23.94
C ILE A 29 -6.85 -0.90 24.17
N ASP A 30 -6.33 -0.27 23.12
CA ASP A 30 -5.10 0.53 23.17
C ASP A 30 -5.39 2.03 23.36
N LYS A 31 -6.02 2.37 24.50
CA LYS A 31 -6.44 3.75 24.79
C LYS A 31 -5.29 4.73 24.91
N ASP A 32 -4.14 4.23 25.37
CA ASP A 32 -2.93 5.01 25.64
C ASP A 32 -1.89 4.88 24.51
N PHE A 33 -2.28 4.31 23.36
CA PHE A 33 -1.46 4.17 22.16
C PHE A 33 -0.09 3.50 22.39
N GLN A 34 -0.08 2.40 23.15
CA GLN A 34 1.08 1.61 23.53
C GLN A 34 1.56 0.68 22.41
N VAL A 35 0.71 0.33 21.46
CA VAL A 35 1.16 -0.40 20.26
C VAL A 35 2.09 0.51 19.46
N PHE A 36 3.24 -0.03 19.05
CA PHE A 36 4.25 0.74 18.33
C PHE A 36 3.64 1.53 17.15
N CYS A 37 3.90 2.83 17.13
CA CYS A 37 3.38 3.82 16.18
C CYS A 37 1.85 4.04 16.15
N SER A 38 1.05 3.38 16.99
CA SER A 38 -0.42 3.56 16.99
C SER A 38 -0.83 4.99 17.36
N GLY A 39 0.00 5.72 18.10
CA GLY A 39 -0.23 7.13 18.44
C GLY A 39 -0.27 8.09 17.25
N SER A 40 0.32 7.70 16.12
CA SER A 40 0.35 8.51 14.89
C SER A 40 -1.01 8.56 14.20
N HIS A 41 -1.65 7.40 14.03
CA HIS A 41 -2.94 7.29 13.34
C HIS A 41 -4.13 7.12 14.30
N LYS A 42 -3.88 6.75 15.57
CA LYS A 42 -4.88 6.60 16.65
C LYS A 42 -6.05 5.69 16.29
N TYR A 43 -5.77 4.66 15.48
CA TYR A 43 -6.77 3.77 14.87
C TYR A 43 -7.85 4.47 14.02
N LYS A 44 -7.61 5.71 13.58
CA LYS A 44 -8.52 6.47 12.72
C LYS A 44 -8.11 6.36 11.27
N LEU A 45 -9.05 5.97 10.42
CA LEU A 45 -8.93 6.15 8.97
C LEU A 45 -9.22 7.60 8.61
N ASN A 46 -8.67 8.03 7.48
CA ASN A 46 -9.02 9.31 6.87
C ASN A 46 -10.43 9.23 6.23
N GLU A 47 -10.97 10.38 5.83
CA GLU A 47 -12.19 10.42 5.02
C GLU A 47 -12.01 9.64 3.72
N CYS A 48 -13.09 8.98 3.26
CA CYS A 48 -13.08 8.23 2.02
C CYS A 48 -12.77 9.14 0.83
N ALA A 49 -12.00 8.62 -0.13
CA ALA A 49 -11.83 9.24 -1.42
C ALA A 49 -13.10 9.11 -2.26
N SER A 50 -13.35 10.08 -3.13
CA SER A 50 -14.37 9.93 -4.16
C SER A 50 -13.90 8.97 -5.27
N GLY A 51 -14.84 8.37 -6.01
CA GLY A 51 -14.49 7.62 -7.22
C GLY A 51 -13.78 8.50 -8.27
N GLU A 52 -14.06 9.80 -8.28
CA GLU A 52 -13.38 10.77 -9.14
C GLU A 52 -11.92 10.99 -8.73
N ASP A 53 -11.62 11.07 -7.42
CA ASP A 53 -10.24 11.18 -6.94
C ASP A 53 -9.42 9.93 -7.30
N VAL A 54 -10.03 8.74 -7.18
CA VAL A 54 -9.40 7.47 -7.60
C VAL A 54 -9.12 7.48 -9.10
N ALA A 55 -10.10 7.84 -9.93
CA ALA A 55 -9.92 7.89 -11.38
C ALA A 55 -8.86 8.93 -11.80
N LYS A 56 -8.80 10.08 -11.13
CA LYS A 56 -7.75 11.09 -11.33
C LYS A 56 -6.37 10.56 -10.98
N PHE A 57 -6.25 9.80 -9.89
CA PHE A 57 -4.99 9.19 -9.47
C PHE A 57 -4.51 8.13 -10.47
N GLU A 58 -5.39 7.21 -10.87
CA GLU A 58 -5.11 6.19 -11.89
C GLU A 58 -4.67 6.83 -13.22
N LYS A 59 -5.38 7.88 -13.66
CA LYS A 59 -5.03 8.62 -14.88
C LYS A 59 -3.69 9.34 -14.77
N ARG A 60 -3.40 9.97 -13.62
CA ARG A 60 -2.16 10.73 -13.41
C ARG A 60 -0.93 9.83 -13.50
N TYR A 61 -0.99 8.62 -12.96
CA TYR A 61 0.15 7.70 -12.90
C TYR A 61 0.08 6.58 -13.94
N ASN A 62 -0.95 6.58 -14.81
CA ASN A 62 -1.17 5.56 -15.84
C ASN A 62 -1.19 4.12 -15.27
N ILE A 63 -1.95 3.92 -14.19
CA ILE A 63 -2.11 2.63 -13.51
C ILE A 63 -3.58 2.26 -13.36
N THR A 64 -3.83 1.00 -13.03
CA THR A 64 -5.14 0.53 -12.55
C THR A 64 -4.95 -0.01 -11.14
N LEU A 65 -5.63 0.58 -10.17
CA LEU A 65 -5.59 0.12 -8.79
C LEU A 65 -6.40 -1.18 -8.64
N PRO A 66 -5.94 -2.12 -7.80
CA PRO A 66 -6.71 -3.31 -7.46
C PRO A 66 -8.09 -2.94 -6.93
N ASP A 67 -9.11 -3.70 -7.31
CA ASP A 67 -10.49 -3.45 -6.88
C ASP A 67 -10.66 -3.38 -5.36
N ASP A 68 -10.02 -4.29 -4.63
CA ASP A 68 -10.06 -4.29 -3.17
C ASP A 68 -9.46 -3.00 -2.57
N TYR A 69 -8.43 -2.43 -3.23
CA TYR A 69 -7.85 -1.18 -2.80
C TYR A 69 -8.74 0.02 -3.15
N LYS A 70 -9.42 0.01 -4.29
CA LYS A 70 -10.45 1.01 -4.62
C LYS A 70 -11.61 0.97 -3.62
N ILE A 71 -12.02 -0.22 -3.17
CA ILE A 71 -13.02 -0.38 -2.10
C ILE A 71 -12.51 0.21 -0.79
N PHE A 72 -11.26 -0.08 -0.38
CA PHE A 72 -10.66 0.54 0.80
C PHE A 72 -10.71 2.06 0.73
N LEU A 73 -10.24 2.65 -0.37
CA LEU A 73 -10.18 4.10 -0.56
C LEU A 73 -11.57 4.76 -0.52
N THR A 74 -12.58 4.13 -1.12
CA THR A 74 -13.91 4.74 -1.31
C THR A 74 -14.93 4.39 -0.22
N GLN A 75 -14.72 3.31 0.53
CA GLN A 75 -15.68 2.80 1.53
C GLN A 75 -15.11 2.70 2.94
N MET A 76 -13.78 2.69 3.12
CA MET A 76 -13.15 2.62 4.44
C MET A 76 -12.43 3.93 4.79
N GLY A 77 -11.51 4.38 3.94
CA GLY A 77 -10.80 5.64 4.12
C GLY A 77 -9.65 5.85 3.13
N ASN A 78 -9.35 7.10 2.82
CA ASN A 78 -8.21 7.50 1.99
C ASN A 78 -6.91 7.51 2.80
N GLY A 79 -6.49 6.34 3.28
CA GLY A 79 -5.37 6.19 4.21
C GLY A 79 -5.75 6.37 5.69
N GLY A 80 -4.79 6.75 6.53
CA GLY A 80 -4.95 6.82 7.97
C GLY A 80 -4.46 5.54 8.65
N ALA A 81 -5.25 4.95 9.55
CA ALA A 81 -4.84 3.76 10.29
C ALA A 81 -4.34 2.62 9.40
N GLY A 82 -3.19 2.06 9.79
CA GLY A 82 -2.48 1.02 9.06
C GLY A 82 -1.22 0.60 9.81
N PRO A 83 -0.35 -0.23 9.19
CA PRO A 83 0.92 -0.60 9.78
C PRO A 83 1.76 0.63 10.16
N TYR A 84 2.48 0.52 11.28
CA TYR A 84 3.38 1.58 11.78
C TYR A 84 2.67 2.95 11.84
N TYR A 85 3.13 3.92 11.05
CA TYR A 85 2.65 5.30 11.05
C TYR A 85 1.32 5.50 10.32
N GLY A 86 0.79 4.44 9.69
CA GLY A 86 -0.43 4.49 8.90
C GLY A 86 -0.18 4.56 7.38
N MET A 87 -1.27 4.61 6.63
CA MET A 87 -1.31 4.63 5.18
C MET A 87 -1.45 6.06 4.67
N TYR A 88 -0.67 6.44 3.67
CA TYR A 88 -0.79 7.76 3.04
C TYR A 88 -2.06 7.89 2.19
N PRO A 89 -2.67 9.08 2.14
CA PRO A 89 -3.76 9.37 1.20
C PRO A 89 -3.24 9.43 -0.24
N LEU A 90 -4.13 9.28 -1.23
CA LEU A 90 -3.82 9.42 -2.65
C LEU A 90 -3.13 10.76 -3.00
N LYS A 91 -3.43 11.82 -2.25
CA LYS A 91 -2.79 13.14 -2.37
C LYS A 91 -1.84 13.32 -1.19
N PHE A 92 -0.59 12.89 -1.37
CA PHE A 92 0.47 13.09 -0.40
C PHE A 92 1.64 13.83 -1.05
N GLU A 93 1.78 15.11 -0.73
CA GLU A 93 2.69 16.03 -1.43
C GLU A 93 4.17 15.64 -1.30
N LYS A 94 4.55 14.92 -0.23
CA LYS A 94 5.96 14.55 0.02
C LYS A 94 6.45 13.34 -0.79
N CYS A 95 5.56 12.45 -1.25
CA CYS A 95 5.92 11.23 -2.00
C CYS A 95 5.61 11.33 -3.50
N CYS A 96 5.30 12.51 -4.03
CA CYS A 96 4.82 12.65 -5.40
C CYS A 96 5.81 12.16 -6.48
N HIS A 97 7.10 12.02 -6.15
CA HIS A 97 8.13 11.47 -7.04
C HIS A 97 8.14 9.92 -7.04
N GLU A 98 7.68 9.29 -5.95
CA GLU A 98 7.69 7.82 -5.81
C GLU A 98 6.57 7.14 -6.62
N TYR A 99 5.49 7.85 -6.93
CA TYR A 99 4.38 7.27 -7.69
C TYR A 99 4.66 7.13 -9.19
N GLU A 100 5.70 7.76 -9.73
CA GLU A 100 6.15 7.53 -11.11
C GLU A 100 6.54 6.06 -11.33
N TYR A 101 7.03 5.42 -10.28
CA TYR A 101 7.39 4.01 -10.22
C TYR A 101 6.20 3.07 -10.11
N ALA A 102 5.01 3.56 -9.71
CA ALA A 102 3.83 2.71 -9.54
C ALA A 102 3.37 2.03 -10.85
N SER A 103 3.78 2.57 -12.00
CA SER A 103 3.50 2.00 -13.33
C SER A 103 4.43 0.85 -13.71
N ARG A 104 5.54 0.65 -12.98
CA ARG A 104 6.48 -0.43 -13.25
C ARG A 104 5.90 -1.77 -12.79
N PRO A 105 6.29 -2.88 -13.44
CA PRO A 105 5.88 -4.20 -13.02
C PRO A 105 6.30 -4.48 -11.56
N CYS A 106 5.35 -4.91 -10.74
CA CYS A 106 5.66 -5.39 -9.38
C CYS A 106 6.56 -6.62 -9.47
N LYS A 107 7.72 -6.57 -8.81
CA LYS A 107 8.65 -7.71 -8.74
C LYS A 107 8.17 -8.81 -7.80
N LEU A 108 7.35 -8.44 -6.83
CA LEU A 108 6.76 -9.38 -5.88
C LEU A 108 5.56 -10.06 -6.52
N PHE A 109 5.48 -11.37 -6.33
CA PHE A 109 4.34 -12.18 -6.76
C PHE A 109 3.93 -13.17 -5.66
N PRO A 110 2.67 -13.63 -5.65
CA PRO A 110 2.21 -14.59 -4.65
C PRO A 110 3.09 -15.85 -4.63
N HIS A 111 3.42 -16.34 -3.44
CA HIS A 111 4.25 -17.52 -3.23
C HIS A 111 5.68 -17.42 -3.81
N MET A 112 6.20 -16.20 -3.98
CA MET A 112 7.60 -15.96 -4.34
C MET A 112 8.54 -16.75 -3.42
N LYS A 113 9.46 -17.51 -4.02
CA LYS A 113 10.43 -18.28 -3.25
C LYS A 113 11.61 -17.40 -2.84
N LEU A 114 12.35 -17.86 -1.84
CA LEU A 114 13.54 -17.14 -1.37
C LEU A 114 14.58 -16.98 -2.49
N GLU A 115 14.71 -17.98 -3.36
CA GLU A 115 15.65 -17.94 -4.48
C GLU A 115 15.27 -16.88 -5.52
N ASP A 116 13.98 -16.73 -5.80
CA ASP A 116 13.46 -15.69 -6.71
C ASP A 116 13.70 -14.30 -6.12
N TRP A 117 13.49 -14.14 -4.80
CA TRP A 117 13.78 -12.88 -4.10
C TRP A 117 15.28 -12.54 -4.12
N LYS A 118 16.14 -13.51 -3.82
CA LYS A 118 17.60 -13.35 -3.93
C LYS A 118 18.04 -13.00 -5.35
N ALA A 119 17.36 -13.51 -6.37
CA ALA A 119 17.65 -13.15 -7.75
C ALA A 119 17.29 -11.69 -8.04
N VAL A 120 16.20 -11.16 -7.48
CA VAL A 120 15.82 -9.74 -7.59
C VAL A 120 16.85 -8.84 -6.90
N LEU A 121 17.38 -9.25 -5.75
CA LEU A 121 18.34 -8.47 -4.96
C LEU A 121 19.79 -8.60 -5.42
N ARG A 122 20.11 -9.55 -6.31
CA ARG A 122 21.50 -9.93 -6.61
C ARG A 122 22.43 -8.75 -6.85
N ASP A 123 22.05 -7.82 -7.72
CA ASP A 123 22.93 -6.72 -8.08
C ASP A 123 23.04 -5.68 -6.95
N TYR A 124 21.99 -5.52 -6.15
CA TYR A 124 21.96 -4.62 -4.99
C TYR A 124 22.77 -5.19 -3.82
N ASP A 125 22.61 -6.48 -3.51
CA ASP A 125 23.33 -7.14 -2.42
C ASP A 125 24.83 -7.31 -2.70
N ASN A 126 25.23 -7.31 -3.98
CA ASN A 126 26.63 -7.34 -4.40
C ASN A 126 27.17 -5.96 -4.82
N MET A 127 26.47 -4.88 -4.44
CA MET A 127 26.95 -3.52 -4.69
C MET A 127 28.28 -3.29 -3.99
N ASP A 128 29.21 -2.62 -4.68
CA ASP A 128 30.48 -2.18 -4.08
C ASP A 128 30.21 -1.18 -2.95
N ASP A 129 30.91 -1.32 -1.82
CA ASP A 129 30.82 -0.37 -0.70
C ASP A 129 31.30 1.04 -1.13
N ASP A 130 32.13 1.11 -2.16
CA ASP A 130 32.63 2.36 -2.77
C ASP A 130 31.78 2.82 -3.98
N ALA A 131 30.57 2.27 -4.18
CA ALA A 131 29.68 2.66 -5.28
C ALA A 131 29.36 4.17 -5.25
N THR A 132 29.30 4.76 -6.43
CA THR A 132 28.87 6.16 -6.57
C THR A 132 27.40 6.33 -6.22
N ASP A 133 26.99 7.54 -5.84
CA ASP A 133 25.57 7.87 -5.60
C ASP A 133 24.68 7.50 -6.80
N GLU A 134 25.19 7.67 -8.03
CA GLU A 134 24.48 7.33 -9.27
C GLU A 134 24.28 5.80 -9.45
N GLU A 135 25.28 5.01 -9.04
CA GLU A 135 25.20 3.54 -9.07
C GLU A 135 24.27 3.02 -7.96
N TYR A 136 24.37 3.58 -6.77
CA TYR A 136 23.45 3.30 -5.66
C TYR A 136 22.01 3.60 -6.06
N ASP A 137 21.75 4.81 -6.56
CA ASP A 137 20.41 5.22 -6.98
C ASP A 137 19.87 4.31 -8.07
N ARG A 138 20.70 3.90 -9.04
CA ARG A 138 20.27 2.96 -10.08
C ARG A 138 19.85 1.62 -9.51
N LEU A 139 20.66 1.02 -8.64
CA LEU A 139 20.38 -0.30 -8.06
C LEU A 139 19.23 -0.24 -7.06
N TYR A 140 19.18 0.81 -6.25
CA TYR A 140 18.06 1.10 -5.35
C TYR A 140 16.76 1.25 -6.16
N ASN A 141 16.76 2.09 -7.19
CA ASN A 141 15.63 2.29 -8.10
C ASN A 141 15.39 1.13 -9.04
N GLN A 142 16.22 0.09 -9.04
CA GLN A 142 15.91 -1.15 -9.71
C GLN A 142 15.09 -2.03 -8.78
N VAL A 143 15.43 -2.12 -7.48
CA VAL A 143 14.82 -3.04 -6.52
C VAL A 143 13.56 -2.46 -5.86
N TRP A 144 13.66 -1.21 -5.39
CA TRP A 144 12.72 -0.62 -4.45
C TRP A 144 11.73 0.35 -5.10
N LEU A 145 12.02 0.78 -6.32
CA LEU A 145 11.24 1.69 -7.16
C LEU A 145 11.24 1.15 -8.59
#